data_AF-V5GSR1-F1
#
_entry.id   AF-V5GSR1-F1
#
_cell.length_a   1.000
_cell.length_b   1.000
_cell.length_c   1.000
_cell.angle_alpha   90.00
_cell.angle_beta   90.00
_cell.angle_gamma   90.00
#
_symmetry.space_group_name_H-M   'P 1'
#
loop_
_entity.id
_entity.type
_entity.pdbx_description
1 polymer ?
#
loop_
_entity_poly.entity_id
_entity_poly.type
_entity_poly.pdbx_seq_one_letter_code
_entity_poly.pdbx_strand_id
1 'polypeptide(L)'
;PCYLDCQCEDHLGTANFMCAEIDCPEWLDYPIKPGCYEKFALDQCCSAGRNCPSEDKPAAECSVDGNVYKDGQEFYPKNTCLKCICSKDWKGRLEPPFCQRSWCTSQINNAEELHKKCAPVYFSKEALCCPNTWVCPSPTDH
;
A
#
# COMPACT_ATOMS: atom_id res chain seq x y z
N PRO A 1 3.49 7.64 4.07
CA PRO A 1 3.17 7.56 5.53
C PRO A 1 2.69 6.16 5.90
N CYS A 2 3.40 5.53 6.83
CA CYS A 2 2.93 4.32 7.48
C CYS A 2 2.14 4.70 8.73
N TYR A 3 0.89 4.24 8.88
CA TYR A 3 0.10 4.50 10.07
C TYR A 3 -0.07 3.23 10.91
N LEU A 4 0.35 3.31 12.17
CA LEU A 4 0.19 2.25 13.16
C LEU A 4 -0.53 2.80 14.41
N ASP A 5 -1.11 1.89 15.19
CA ASP A 5 -1.79 2.20 16.46
C ASP A 5 -2.79 3.38 16.38
N CYS A 6 -3.58 3.41 15.30
CA CYS A 6 -4.59 4.44 15.10
C CYS A 6 -5.68 4.39 16.18
N GLN A 7 -5.97 5.53 16.79
CA GLN A 7 -7.06 5.72 17.73
C GLN A 7 -8.00 6.81 17.23
N CYS A 8 -9.29 6.62 17.49
CA CYS A 8 -10.30 7.63 17.19
C CYS A 8 -10.43 8.54 18.41
N GLU A 9 -10.19 9.83 18.23
CA GLU A 9 -10.28 10.84 19.27
C GLU A 9 -11.18 12.00 18.83
N ASP A 10 -11.87 12.61 19.80
CA ASP A 10 -12.65 13.82 19.56
C ASP A 10 -11.76 15.06 19.73
N HIS A 11 -11.57 15.79 18.64
CA HIS A 11 -10.89 17.08 18.64
C HIS A 11 -11.90 18.18 18.29
N LEU A 12 -12.24 18.99 19.29
CA LEU A 12 -13.14 20.16 19.15
C LEU A 12 -14.52 19.81 18.54
N GLY A 13 -15.07 18.64 18.88
CA GLY A 13 -16.39 18.19 18.41
C GLY A 13 -16.36 17.50 17.05
N THR A 14 -15.17 17.19 16.53
CA THR A 14 -14.96 16.39 15.32
C THR A 14 -14.15 15.14 15.65
N ALA A 15 -14.70 13.97 15.36
CA ALA A 15 -13.98 12.72 15.46
C ALA A 15 -12.87 12.65 14.39
N ASN A 16 -11.64 12.39 14.82
CA ASN A 16 -10.46 12.26 13.96
C ASN A 16 -9.65 11.03 14.35
N PHE A 17 -8.93 10.46 13.38
CA PHE A 17 -7.97 9.39 13.66
C PHE A 17 -6.60 10.00 13.95
N MET A 18 -6.07 9.73 15.13
CA MET A 18 -4.66 9.95 15.44
C MET A 18 -3.93 8.62 15.31
N CYS A 19 -2.88 8.59 14.50
CA CYS A 19 -2.06 7.41 14.25
C CYS A 19 -0.59 7.73 14.49
N ALA A 20 0.17 6.74 14.93
CA ALA A 20 1.62 6.83 14.91
C ALA A 20 2.11 6.76 13.46
N GLU A 21 2.76 7.82 12.99
CA GLU A 21 3.46 7.81 11.71
C GLU A 21 4.87 7.26 11.93
N ILE A 22 5.22 6.22 11.17
CA ILE A 22 6.54 5.59 11.25
C ILE A 22 7.26 5.76 9.92
N ASP A 23 8.50 6.24 10.02
CA ASP A 23 9.44 6.26 8.92
C ASP A 23 10.11 4.90 8.77
N CYS A 24 9.98 4.31 7.59
CA CYS A 24 10.58 3.03 7.31
C CYS A 24 12.10 3.17 7.06
N PRO A 25 12.95 2.29 7.63
CA PRO A 25 14.41 2.38 7.48
C PRO A 25 14.89 2.40 6.02
N GLU A 26 14.17 1.74 5.12
CA GLU A 26 14.46 1.73 3.68
C GLU A 26 14.33 3.11 3.02
N TRP A 27 13.62 4.06 3.62
CA TRP A 27 13.51 5.43 3.12
C TRP A 27 14.70 6.32 3.48
N LEU A 28 15.52 5.88 4.45
CA LEU A 28 16.70 6.61 4.93
C LEU A 28 17.95 6.35 4.08
N ASP A 29 17.79 5.79 2.89
CA ASP A 29 18.84 5.53 1.88
C ASP A 29 20.06 4.76 2.44
N TYR A 30 19.81 3.89 3.43
CA TYR A 30 20.87 3.06 4.00
C TYR A 30 21.42 2.09 2.93
N PRO A 31 22.75 1.99 2.77
CA PRO A 31 23.33 1.16 1.73
C PRO A 31 22.95 -0.30 1.93
N ILE A 32 22.26 -0.86 0.94
CA ILE A 32 21.97 -2.29 0.85
C ILE A 32 23.21 -2.97 0.25
N LYS A 33 23.57 -4.15 0.79
CA LYS A 33 24.67 -4.95 0.24
C LYS A 33 24.41 -5.24 -1.24
N PRO A 34 25.42 -5.11 -2.13
CA PRO A 34 25.26 -5.42 -3.54
C PRO A 34 24.66 -6.81 -3.76
N GLY A 35 23.63 -6.89 -4.62
CA GLY A 35 22.90 -8.12 -4.92
C GLY A 35 21.76 -8.46 -3.95
N CYS A 36 21.63 -7.75 -2.83
CA CYS A 36 20.48 -7.89 -1.92
C CYS A 36 19.37 -6.89 -2.26
N TYR A 37 18.14 -7.21 -1.86
CA TYR A 37 16.97 -6.34 -1.99
C TYR A 37 16.05 -6.46 -0.77
N GLU A 38 15.21 -5.46 -0.57
CA GLU A 38 14.22 -5.44 0.51
C GLU A 38 13.12 -6.47 0.26
N LYS A 39 12.74 -7.18 1.33
CA LYS A 39 11.68 -8.18 1.36
C LYS A 39 10.49 -7.59 2.10
N PHE A 40 9.31 -7.74 1.55
CA PHE A 40 8.06 -7.22 2.10
C PHE A 40 7.14 -8.35 2.56
N ALA A 41 6.20 -7.99 3.45
CA ALA A 41 5.10 -8.83 3.87
C ALA A 41 3.78 -8.05 3.75
N LEU A 42 2.66 -8.74 3.59
CA LEU A 42 1.37 -8.08 3.36
C LEU A 42 0.92 -7.28 4.59
N ASP A 43 1.09 -7.82 5.78
CA ASP A 43 0.69 -7.22 7.05
C ASP A 43 1.71 -6.22 7.60
N GLN A 44 2.80 -5.99 6.87
CA GLN A 44 3.85 -5.07 7.28
C GLN A 44 3.90 -3.85 6.38
N CYS A 45 4.23 -2.75 7.03
CA CYS A 45 4.27 -1.46 6.41
C CYS A 45 5.63 -1.16 5.77
N CYS A 46 6.69 -1.55 6.49
CA CYS A 46 8.06 -1.45 6.04
C CYS A 46 8.55 -2.81 5.55
N SER A 47 9.80 -2.87 5.08
CA SER A 47 10.43 -4.13 4.75
C SER A 47 10.46 -5.06 5.97
N ALA A 48 10.06 -6.31 5.74
CA ALA A 48 10.14 -7.40 6.71
C ALA A 48 11.56 -7.95 6.85
N GLY A 49 12.51 -7.37 6.13
CA GLY A 49 13.91 -7.78 6.08
C GLY A 49 14.48 -7.69 4.67
N ARG A 50 15.53 -8.46 4.40
CA ARG A 50 16.26 -8.44 3.13
C ARG A 50 16.44 -9.84 2.58
N ASN A 51 16.36 -9.95 1.26
CA ASN A 51 16.73 -11.16 0.53
C ASN A 51 18.06 -10.92 -0.21
N CYS A 52 19.00 -11.85 -0.03
CA CYS A 52 20.32 -11.85 -0.66
C CYS A 52 20.52 -13.16 -1.43
N PRO A 53 19.97 -13.28 -2.65
CA PRO A 53 20.17 -14.48 -3.46
C PRO A 53 21.64 -14.68 -3.82
N SER A 54 22.01 -15.94 -4.04
CA SER A 54 23.32 -16.34 -4.54
C SER A 54 23.14 -17.32 -5.71
N GLU A 55 24.21 -17.58 -6.45
CA GLU A 55 24.18 -18.55 -7.57
C GLU A 55 23.66 -19.93 -7.13
N ASP A 56 24.06 -20.39 -5.93
CA ASP A 56 23.61 -21.69 -5.37
C ASP A 56 22.16 -21.68 -4.87
N LYS A 57 21.57 -20.49 -4.67
CA LYS A 57 20.21 -20.28 -4.14
C LYS A 57 19.57 -19.09 -4.85
N PRO A 58 19.18 -19.27 -6.12
CA PRO A 58 18.51 -18.21 -6.87
C PRO A 58 17.17 -17.87 -6.21
N ALA A 59 16.76 -16.60 -6.33
CA ALA A 59 15.43 -16.19 -5.89
C ALA A 59 14.38 -16.83 -6.82
N ALA A 60 13.27 -17.31 -6.25
CA ALA A 60 12.11 -17.66 -7.06
C ALA A 60 11.54 -16.39 -7.71
N GLU A 61 10.88 -16.54 -8.86
CA GLU A 61 10.36 -15.43 -9.64
C GLU A 61 8.87 -15.59 -9.96
N CYS A 62 8.17 -14.47 -9.99
CA CYS A 62 6.76 -14.34 -10.30
C CYS A 62 6.60 -13.42 -11.51
N SER A 63 5.92 -13.89 -12.57
CA SER A 63 5.64 -13.07 -13.74
C SER A 63 4.19 -12.56 -13.71
N VAL A 64 3.99 -11.25 -13.60
CA VAL A 64 2.68 -10.60 -13.48
C VAL A 64 2.62 -9.38 -14.37
N ASP A 65 1.58 -9.27 -15.20
CA ASP A 65 1.35 -8.12 -16.10
C ASP A 65 2.54 -7.75 -17.00
N GLY A 66 3.36 -8.74 -17.35
CA GLY A 66 4.58 -8.57 -18.17
C GLY A 66 5.82 -8.16 -17.39
N ASN A 67 5.74 -8.04 -16.07
CA ASN A 67 6.87 -7.76 -15.17
C ASN A 67 7.30 -9.03 -14.42
N VAL A 68 8.57 -9.11 -14.06
CA VAL A 68 9.14 -10.19 -13.24
C VAL A 68 9.50 -9.66 -11.86
N TYR A 69 9.00 -10.33 -10.83
CA TYR A 69 9.23 -10.01 -9.42
C TYR A 69 9.96 -11.16 -8.75
N LYS A 70 10.91 -10.87 -7.87
CA LYS A 70 11.64 -11.86 -7.07
C LYS A 70 10.90 -12.19 -5.78
N ASP A 71 11.17 -13.37 -5.22
CA ASP A 71 10.62 -13.80 -3.93
C ASP A 71 10.75 -12.71 -2.86
N GLY A 72 9.65 -12.39 -2.20
CA GLY A 72 9.56 -11.34 -1.18
C GLY A 72 9.33 -9.92 -1.73
N GLN A 73 9.39 -9.69 -3.04
CA GLN A 73 9.05 -8.37 -3.60
C GLN A 73 7.55 -8.15 -3.61
N GLU A 74 7.14 -6.92 -3.32
CA GLU A 74 5.75 -6.49 -3.49
C GLU A 74 5.43 -6.06 -4.93
N PHE A 75 4.18 -6.26 -5.32
CA PHE A 75 3.65 -5.80 -6.61
C PHE A 75 2.17 -5.44 -6.52
N TYR A 76 1.73 -4.63 -7.48
CA TYR A 76 0.36 -4.13 -7.57
C TYR A 76 -0.19 -4.51 -8.96
N PRO A 77 -1.00 -5.58 -9.07
CA PRO A 77 -1.52 -6.03 -10.36
C PRO A 77 -2.41 -4.96 -11.00
N LYS A 78 -2.29 -4.79 -12.32
CA LYS A 78 -3.08 -3.84 -13.10
C LYS A 78 -4.56 -4.14 -12.97
N ASN A 79 -5.39 -3.09 -13.01
CA ASN A 79 -6.85 -3.20 -12.92
C ASN A 79 -7.35 -3.91 -11.65
N THR A 80 -6.55 -3.92 -10.58
CA THR A 80 -6.93 -4.46 -9.28
C THR A 80 -6.62 -3.46 -8.17
N CYS A 81 -7.25 -3.65 -7.01
CA CYS A 81 -6.92 -2.93 -5.79
C CYS A 81 -6.15 -3.82 -4.82
N LEU A 82 -5.28 -4.66 -5.36
CA LEU A 82 -4.52 -5.63 -4.59
C LEU A 82 -3.08 -5.18 -4.42
N LYS A 83 -2.56 -5.41 -3.21
CA LYS A 83 -1.14 -5.49 -2.90
C LYS A 83 -0.80 -6.97 -2.78
N CYS A 84 0.22 -7.42 -3.51
CA CYS A 84 0.64 -8.80 -3.52
C CYS A 84 2.13 -8.93 -3.21
N ILE A 85 2.53 -10.09 -2.68
CA ILE A 85 3.93 -10.45 -2.45
C ILE A 85 4.28 -11.65 -3.35
N CYS A 86 5.34 -11.52 -4.12
CA CYS A 86 5.88 -12.66 -4.86
C CYS A 86 6.43 -13.68 -3.87
N SER A 87 6.06 -14.93 -4.04
CA SER A 87 6.54 -16.02 -3.20
C SER A 87 6.86 -17.23 -4.06
N LYS A 88 7.87 -18.00 -3.69
CA LYS A 88 8.15 -19.33 -4.28
C LYS A 88 6.94 -20.27 -4.29
N ASP A 89 5.99 -20.09 -3.37
CA ASP A 89 4.80 -20.93 -3.23
C ASP A 89 3.61 -20.41 -4.04
N TRP A 90 3.79 -19.28 -4.74
CA TRP A 90 2.73 -18.62 -5.52
C TRP A 90 2.42 -19.38 -6.81
N LYS A 91 1.14 -19.68 -7.05
CA LYS A 91 0.66 -20.46 -8.20
C LYS A 91 0.03 -19.59 -9.30
N GLY A 92 0.36 -18.30 -9.35
CA GLY A 92 -0.16 -17.39 -10.38
C GLY A 92 -1.57 -16.84 -10.11
N ARG A 93 -2.09 -16.98 -8.89
CA ARG A 93 -3.46 -16.52 -8.52
C ARG A 93 -3.41 -15.32 -7.59
N LEU A 94 -4.27 -14.34 -7.85
CA LEU A 94 -4.37 -13.11 -7.05
C LEU A 94 -5.29 -13.32 -5.83
N GLU A 95 -4.89 -14.20 -4.92
CA GLU A 95 -5.69 -14.60 -3.75
C GLU A 95 -4.85 -14.69 -2.46
N PRO A 96 -5.49 -14.66 -1.27
CA PRO A 96 -4.80 -14.92 -0.01
C PRO A 96 -4.09 -16.29 -0.04
N PRO A 97 -2.92 -16.44 0.61
CA PRO A 97 -2.24 -15.46 1.45
C PRO A 97 -1.27 -14.53 0.70
N PHE A 98 -1.23 -14.55 -0.64
CA PHE A 98 -0.23 -13.83 -1.43
C PHE A 98 -0.66 -12.42 -1.82
N CYS A 99 -1.97 -12.17 -1.82
CA CYS A 99 -2.56 -10.88 -2.14
C CYS A 99 -3.59 -10.47 -1.10
N GLN A 100 -3.66 -9.17 -0.83
CA GLN A 100 -4.73 -8.56 -0.04
C GLN A 100 -5.17 -7.24 -0.66
N ARG A 101 -6.31 -6.71 -0.22
CA ARG A 101 -6.77 -5.39 -0.66
C ARG A 101 -5.85 -4.29 -0.14
N SER A 102 -5.43 -3.40 -1.03
CA SER A 102 -4.67 -2.19 -0.68
C SER A 102 -5.53 -1.23 0.13
N TRP A 103 -4.93 -0.62 1.15
CA TRP A 103 -5.56 0.40 1.98
C TRP A 103 -5.25 1.79 1.43
N CYS A 104 -6.27 2.65 1.34
CA CYS A 104 -6.14 4.00 0.78
C CYS A 104 -5.90 5.09 1.83
N THR A 105 -5.97 4.72 3.11
CA THR A 105 -5.81 5.62 4.28
C THR A 105 -6.65 6.90 4.21
N SER A 106 -7.71 6.93 3.41
CA SER A 106 -8.52 8.14 3.17
C SER A 106 -9.28 8.57 4.42
N GLN A 107 -9.66 7.62 5.27
CA GLN A 107 -10.26 7.94 6.58
C GLN A 107 -9.30 8.67 7.52
N ILE A 108 -7.99 8.51 7.33
CA ILE A 108 -6.95 9.16 8.13
C ILE A 108 -6.60 10.51 7.48
N ASN A 109 -6.31 10.50 6.18
CA ASN A 109 -5.74 11.65 5.49
C ASN A 109 -6.78 12.67 5.02
N ASN A 110 -8.05 12.27 4.87
CA ASN A 110 -9.11 13.09 4.32
C ASN A 110 -10.32 13.18 5.26
N ALA A 111 -10.07 13.18 6.57
CA ALA A 111 -11.12 13.25 7.59
C ALA A 111 -11.97 14.52 7.44
N GLU A 112 -11.36 15.66 7.08
CA GLU A 112 -12.06 16.92 6.86
C GLU A 112 -13.01 16.84 5.65
N GLU A 113 -12.55 16.30 4.53
CA GLU A 113 -13.34 16.15 3.31
C GLU A 113 -14.49 15.15 3.53
N LEU A 114 -14.23 14.06 4.25
CA LEU A 114 -15.27 13.12 4.67
C LEU A 114 -16.32 13.79 5.56
N HIS A 115 -15.89 14.60 6.53
CA HIS A 115 -16.80 15.36 7.41
C HIS A 115 -17.66 16.35 6.63
N LYS A 116 -17.07 17.04 5.64
CA LYS A 116 -17.77 17.97 4.74
C LYS A 116 -18.60 17.28 3.65
N LYS A 117 -18.67 15.93 3.66
CA LYS A 117 -19.41 15.13 2.68
C LYS A 117 -18.94 15.37 1.24
N CYS A 118 -17.65 15.59 1.05
CA CYS A 118 -17.05 15.74 -0.26
C CYS A 118 -17.11 14.42 -1.03
N ALA A 119 -17.30 14.49 -2.34
CA ALA A 119 -17.33 13.33 -3.22
C ALA A 119 -15.89 12.92 -3.61
N PRO A 120 -15.53 11.64 -3.54
CA PRO A 120 -14.23 11.17 -4.00
C PRO A 120 -14.16 11.23 -5.53
N VAL A 121 -13.04 11.69 -6.06
CA VAL A 121 -12.75 11.76 -7.49
C VAL A 121 -11.65 10.76 -7.83
N TYR A 122 -11.90 9.98 -8.88
CA TYR A 122 -10.98 8.99 -9.42
C TYR A 122 -10.62 9.37 -10.84
N PHE A 123 -9.32 9.37 -11.16
CA PHE A 123 -8.83 9.66 -12.50
C PHE A 123 -8.73 8.40 -13.37
N SER A 124 -8.57 7.23 -12.74
CA SER A 124 -8.62 5.96 -13.45
C SER A 124 -10.07 5.58 -13.79
N LYS A 125 -10.25 4.99 -14.97
CA LYS A 125 -11.53 4.39 -15.40
C LYS A 125 -11.56 2.86 -15.22
N GLU A 126 -10.46 2.28 -14.74
CA GLU A 126 -10.30 0.83 -14.62
C GLU A 126 -10.75 0.38 -13.23
N ALA A 127 -9.83 0.34 -12.26
CA ALA A 127 -10.11 0.02 -10.87
C ALA A 127 -10.12 1.30 -10.02
N LEU A 128 -11.28 1.61 -9.44
CA LEU A 128 -11.47 2.72 -8.52
C LEU A 128 -10.99 2.32 -7.11
N CYS A 129 -9.67 2.28 -6.93
CA CYS A 129 -9.07 1.77 -5.70
C CYS A 129 -9.03 2.84 -4.61
N CYS A 130 -8.25 3.89 -4.85
CA CYS A 130 -8.07 5.01 -3.94
C CYS A 130 -8.43 6.31 -4.67
N PRO A 131 -9.17 7.22 -4.00
CA PRO A 131 -9.48 8.51 -4.60
C PRO A 131 -8.20 9.29 -4.86
N ASN A 132 -8.16 9.99 -5.99
CA ASN A 132 -7.07 10.89 -6.34
C ASN A 132 -7.24 12.26 -5.66
N THR A 133 -8.49 12.70 -5.50
CA THR A 133 -8.85 13.96 -4.86
C THR A 133 -10.31 13.94 -4.41
N TRP A 134 -10.78 15.04 -3.82
CA TRP A 134 -12.13 15.19 -3.28
C TRP A 134 -12.74 16.51 -3.77
N VAL A 135 -14.04 16.49 -4.09
CA VAL A 135 -14.80 17.68 -4.48
C VAL A 135 -15.90 17.92 -3.46
N CYS A 136 -15.83 19.08 -2.79
CA CYS A 136 -16.76 19.43 -1.73
C CYS A 136 -17.96 20.21 -2.28
N PRO A 137 -19.16 20.03 -1.70
CA PRO A 137 -20.35 20.79 -2.10
C PRO A 137 -20.12 22.30 -1.92
N SER A 138 -20.42 23.07 -2.97
CA SER A 138 -20.48 24.53 -2.94
C SER A 138 -21.93 25.01 -2.75
N PRO A 139 -22.17 26.17 -2.11
CA PRO A 139 -23.49 26.80 -2.05
C PRO A 139 -24.12 27.09 -3.42
N THR A 140 -23.34 27.00 -4.50
CA THR A 140 -23.78 27.22 -5.88
C THR A 140 -24.19 25.93 -6.60
N ASP A 141 -24.04 24.76 -5.98
CA ASP A 141 -24.26 23.45 -6.62
C ASP A 141 -25.74 23.00 -6.58
N HIS A 142 -26.67 23.95 -6.67
CA HIS A 142 -28.12 23.73 -6.65
C HIS A 142 -28.73 23.58 -8.05
#